data_AF-A0A8T6ULE5-F1
#
_entry.id   AF-A0A8T6ULE5-F1
#
_cell.length_a   1.000
_cell.length_b   1.000
_cell.length_c   1.000
_cell.angle_alpha   90.00
_cell.angle_beta   90.00
_cell.angle_gamma   90.00
#
_symmetry.space_group_name_H-M   'P 1'
#
loop_
_entity.id
_entity.type
_entity.pdbx_description
1 polymer ?
#
loop_
_entity_poly.entity_id
_entity_poly.type
_entity_poly.pdbx_seq_one_letter_code
_entity_poly.pdbx_strand_id
1 'polypeptide(L)'
;RIEEVIEEAERLGYKDVFILPGGSIAKKILAKEKPDACLGVACLKELMLGSFICEKFGAAGQGVALLRDGCVNTEVDWKILNDRMHLNSDIT
;
A
#
# COMPACT_ATOMS: atom_id res chain seq x y z
N ARG A 1 -3.45 -13.52 5.35
CA ARG A 1 -3.54 -12.79 6.64
C ARG A 1 -2.59 -11.60 6.62
N ILE A 2 -2.61 -10.68 7.59
CA ILE A 2 -1.75 -9.49 7.49
C ILE A 2 -0.27 -9.82 7.67
N GLU A 3 0.04 -10.87 8.44
CA GLU A 3 1.40 -11.36 8.68
C GLU A 3 2.04 -11.83 7.38
N GLU A 4 1.30 -12.59 6.56
CA GLU A 4 1.75 -13.06 5.25
C GLU A 4 2.11 -11.91 4.31
N VAL A 5 1.37 -10.79 4.37
CA VAL A 5 1.64 -9.59 3.56
C VAL A 5 2.95 -8.93 4.00
N ILE A 6 3.20 -8.86 5.31
CA ILE A 6 4.40 -8.25 5.87
C ILE A 6 5.62 -9.10 5.50
N GLU A 7 5.56 -10.41 5.72
CA GLU A 7 6.64 -11.35 5.37
C GLU A 7 6.96 -11.30 3.87
N GLU A 8 5.93 -11.21 3.02
CA GLU A 8 6.08 -11.04 1.58
C GLU A 8 6.79 -9.73 1.22
N ALA A 9 6.33 -8.61 1.79
CA ALA A 9 6.91 -7.30 1.54
C ALA A 9 8.39 -7.24 1.97
N GLU A 10 8.71 -7.78 3.14
CA GLU A 10 10.08 -7.88 3.64
C GLU A 10 10.95 -8.72 2.70
N ARG A 11 10.44 -9.87 2.23
CA ARG A 11 11.15 -10.73 1.28
C ARG A 11 11.44 -10.04 -0.05
N LEU A 12 10.50 -9.22 -0.53
CA LEU A 12 10.64 -8.43 -1.76
C LEU A 12 11.51 -7.18 -1.58
N GLY A 13 11.98 -6.88 -0.37
CA GLY A 13 12.86 -5.74 -0.10
C GLY A 13 12.14 -4.41 -0.01
N TYR A 14 10.84 -4.40 0.32
CA TYR A 14 10.16 -3.16 0.69
C TYR A 14 10.85 -2.53 1.90
N LYS A 15 11.10 -1.22 1.82
CA LYS A 15 11.82 -0.48 2.86
C LYS A 15 11.11 -0.57 4.22
N ASP A 16 9.79 -0.36 4.24
CA ASP A 16 8.97 -0.32 5.45
C ASP A 16 7.51 -0.73 5.13
N VAL A 17 6.82 -1.33 6.10
CA VAL A 17 5.39 -1.63 6.05
C VAL A 17 4.68 -0.93 7.20
N PHE A 18 3.58 -0.22 6.89
CA PHE A 18 2.81 0.54 7.89
C PHE A 18 1.34 0.11 7.92
N ILE A 19 0.85 -0.22 9.12
CA ILE A 19 -0.57 -0.45 9.37
C ILE A 19 -1.16 0.81 9.99
N LEU A 20 -2.11 1.44 9.31
CA LEU A 20 -2.64 2.74 9.68
C LEU A 20 -4.13 2.66 10.02
N PRO A 21 -4.59 3.31 11.11
CA PRO A 21 -6.02 3.44 11.39
C PRO A 21 -6.73 4.44 10.46
N GLY A 22 -5.99 5.21 9.65
CA GLY A 22 -6.58 6.15 8.69
C GLY A 22 -5.56 6.98 7.89
N GLY A 23 -6.02 7.56 6.79
CA GLY A 23 -5.17 8.25 5.80
C GLY A 23 -4.51 9.56 6.28
N SER A 24 -4.98 10.16 7.38
CA SER A 24 -4.36 11.38 7.95
C SER A 24 -2.92 11.15 8.42
N ILE A 25 -2.59 9.91 8.80
CA ILE A 25 -1.24 9.51 9.22
C ILE A 25 -0.33 9.26 8.01
N ALA A 26 -0.87 8.78 6.89
CA ALA A 26 -0.10 8.48 5.69
C ALA A 26 0.70 9.70 5.20
N LYS A 27 0.11 10.90 5.27
CA LYS A 27 0.81 12.15 4.94
C LYS A 27 2.05 12.40 5.79
N LYS A 28 1.99 12.10 7.09
CA LYS A 28 3.13 12.27 8.01
C LYS A 28 4.24 11.28 7.69
N ILE A 29 3.87 10.05 7.34
CA ILE A 29 4.81 9.01 6.95
C ILE A 29 5.51 9.38 5.66
N LEU A 30 4.78 9.73 4.59
CA LEU A 30 5.40 10.10 3.32
C LEU A 30 6.34 11.31 3.46
N ALA A 31 5.98 12.29 4.29
CA ALA A 31 6.84 13.44 4.56
C ALA A 31 8.15 13.08 5.29
N LYS A 32 8.10 12.07 6.18
CA LYS A 32 9.25 11.60 6.98
C LYS A 32 10.13 10.64 6.19
N GLU A 33 9.51 9.62 5.60
CA GLU A 33 10.21 8.51 4.97
C GLU A 33 10.66 8.81 3.54
N LYS A 34 10.00 9.77 2.87
CA LYS A 34 10.29 10.22 1.50
C LYS A 34 10.56 9.06 0.53
N PRO A 35 9.61 8.12 0.39
CA PRO A 35 9.81 6.96 -0.47
C PRO A 35 9.71 7.35 -1.95
N ASP A 36 10.43 6.63 -2.82
CA ASP A 36 10.32 6.78 -4.28
C ASP A 36 8.98 6.22 -4.80
N ALA A 37 8.44 5.19 -4.13
CA ALA A 37 7.17 4.55 -4.49
C ALA A 37 6.41 4.04 -3.25
N CYS A 38 5.08 3.93 -3.37
CA CYS A 38 4.19 3.45 -2.32
C CYS A 38 3.13 2.50 -2.92
N LEU A 39 2.84 1.40 -2.23
CA LEU A 39 1.69 0.55 -2.50
C LEU A 39 0.70 0.66 -1.33
N GLY A 40 -0.49 1.19 -1.60
CA GLY A 40 -1.56 1.31 -0.61
C GLY A 40 -2.56 0.17 -0.71
N VAL A 41 -3.00 -0.35 0.44
CA VAL A 41 -4.12 -1.30 0.54
C VAL A 41 -5.16 -0.68 1.46
N ALA A 42 -6.28 -0.23 0.89
CA ALA A 42 -7.32 0.47 1.65
C ALA A 42 -8.65 0.49 0.89
N CYS A 43 -9.69 1.03 1.52
CA CYS A 43 -10.92 1.37 0.83
C CYS A 43 -10.67 2.48 -0.21
N LEU A 44 -11.57 2.61 -1.18
CA LEU A 44 -11.36 3.48 -2.34
C LEU A 44 -11.13 4.96 -1.97
N LYS A 45 -11.84 5.45 -0.96
CA LYS A 45 -11.72 6.83 -0.48
C LYS A 45 -10.30 7.12 0.04
N GLU A 46 -9.73 6.20 0.80
CA GLU A 46 -8.41 6.31 1.40
C GLU A 46 -7.32 6.17 0.33
N LEU A 47 -7.52 5.31 -0.67
CA LEU A 47 -6.63 5.22 -1.83
C LEU A 47 -6.61 6.53 -2.65
N MET A 48 -7.78 7.13 -2.89
CA MET A 48 -7.88 8.43 -3.56
C MET A 48 -7.17 9.53 -2.77
N LEU A 49 -7.32 9.57 -1.44
CA LEU A 49 -6.56 10.52 -0.62
C LEU A 49 -5.06 10.24 -0.71
N GLY A 50 -4.67 8.97 -0.67
CA GLY A 50 -3.29 8.51 -0.80
C GLY A 50 -2.64 8.94 -2.11
N SER A 51 -3.36 8.89 -3.25
CA SER A 51 -2.83 9.29 -4.55
C SER A 51 -2.46 10.77 -4.59
N PHE A 52 -3.31 11.66 -4.06
CA PHE A 52 -2.99 13.09 -3.95
C PHE A 52 -1.80 13.36 -3.04
N ILE A 53 -1.63 12.57 -1.98
CA ILE A 53 -0.47 12.67 -1.10
C ILE A 53 0.79 12.23 -1.85
N CYS A 54 0.76 11.09 -2.55
CA CYS A 54 1.89 10.59 -3.32
C CYS A 54 2.34 11.61 -4.37
N GLU A 55 1.40 12.16 -5.15
CA GLU A 55 1.65 13.22 -6.13
C GLU A 55 2.33 14.43 -5.49
N LYS A 56 1.80 14.91 -4.36
CA LYS A 56 2.35 16.05 -3.63
C LYS A 56 3.79 15.85 -3.16
N PHE A 57 4.18 14.61 -2.83
CA PHE A 57 5.52 14.29 -2.37
C PHE A 57 6.44 13.72 -3.46
N GLY A 58 5.96 13.61 -4.70
CA GLY A 58 6.73 13.07 -5.82
C GLY A 58 6.96 11.56 -5.74
N ALA A 59 6.15 10.83 -4.97
CA ALA A 59 6.24 9.38 -4.86
C ALA A 59 5.31 8.70 -5.89
N ALA A 60 5.77 7.62 -6.51
CA ALA A 60 4.93 6.79 -7.38
C ALA A 60 3.92 5.99 -6.53
N GLY A 61 2.63 6.29 -6.65
CA GLY A 61 1.59 5.61 -5.88
C GLY A 61 0.88 4.50 -6.66
N GLN A 62 0.69 3.35 -6.02
CA GLN A 62 -0.23 2.29 -6.45
C GLN A 62 -1.24 1.96 -5.36
N GLY A 63 -2.38 1.40 -5.75
CA GLY A 63 -3.46 1.07 -4.82
C GLY A 63 -4.13 -0.26 -5.14
N VAL A 64 -4.41 -1.03 -4.10
CA VAL A 64 -5.27 -2.22 -4.14
C VAL A 64 -6.47 -1.95 -3.25
N ALA A 65 -7.65 -1.93 -3.85
CA ALA A 65 -8.90 -1.73 -3.14
C ALA A 65 -9.26 -2.98 -2.32
N LEU A 66 -9.77 -2.77 -1.11
CA LEU A 66 -10.39 -3.84 -0.34
C LEU A 66 -11.68 -4.31 -1.05
N LEU A 67 -11.92 -5.62 -1.00
CA LEU A 67 -13.17 -6.25 -1.41
C LEU A 67 -14.29 -5.98 -0.40
N ARG A 68 -13.93 -5.93 0.89
CA ARG A 68 -14.82 -5.53 1.97
C ARG A 68 -14.14 -4.50 2.87
N ASP A 69 -14.75 -3.33 2.92
CA ASP A 69 -14.33 -2.21 3.76
C ASP A 69 -14.83 -2.36 5.21
N GLY A 70 -14.04 -1.85 6.16
CA GLY A 70 -14.36 -1.86 7.59
C GLY A 70 -13.08 -1.88 8.44
N CYS A 71 -13.13 -1.48 9.71
CA CYS A 71 -11.94 -1.59 10.58
C CYS A 71 -11.71 -3.02 11.10
N VAL A 72 -12.71 -3.89 10.93
CA VAL A 72 -12.71 -5.29 11.38
C VAL A 72 -13.23 -6.15 10.23
N ASN A 73 -12.60 -7.31 10.02
CA ASN A 73 -12.93 -8.24 8.95
C ASN A 73 -12.80 -7.62 7.55
N THR A 74 -11.72 -6.88 7.31
CA THR A 74 -11.37 -6.46 5.95
C THR A 74 -11.08 -7.67 5.07
N GLU A 75 -11.33 -7.52 3.78
CA GLU A 75 -11.03 -8.55 2.79
C GLU A 75 -10.35 -7.90 1.60
N VAL A 76 -9.30 -8.53 1.09
CA VAL A 76 -8.54 -8.10 -0.09
C VAL A 76 -8.27 -9.31 -0.96
N ASP A 77 -8.28 -9.11 -2.27
CA ASP A 77 -7.86 -10.15 -3.20
C ASP A 77 -6.33 -10.33 -3.10
N TRP A 78 -5.91 -11.43 -2.50
CA TRP A 78 -4.49 -11.73 -2.30
C TRP A 78 -3.74 -11.88 -3.62
N LYS A 79 -4.37 -12.43 -4.66
CA LYS A 79 -3.73 -12.61 -5.95
C LYS A 79 -3.39 -11.24 -6.55
N ILE A 80 -4.36 -10.33 -6.56
CA ILE A 80 -4.15 -8.97 -7.06
C ILE A 80 -3.09 -8.24 -6.23
N LEU A 81 -3.13 -8.36 -4.91
CA LEU A 81 -2.13 -7.73 -4.04
C LEU A 81 -0.72 -8.27 -4.34
N ASN A 82 -0.58 -9.58 -4.42
CA ASN A 82 0.70 -10.22 -4.72
C ASN A 82 1.24 -9.80 -6.09
N ASP A 83 0.41 -9.79 -7.14
CA ASP A 83 0.79 -9.36 -8.47
C ASP A 83 1.28 -7.90 -8.48
N ARG A 84 0.65 -7.02 -7.66
CA ARG A 84 1.06 -5.62 -7.52
C ARG A 84 2.33 -5.43 -6.71
N MET A 85 2.60 -6.32 -5.76
CA MET A 85 3.85 -6.30 -4.99
C MET A 85 5.05 -6.72 -5.86
N HIS A 86 4.83 -7.59 -6.84
CA HIS A 86 5.85 -8.15 -7.73
C HIS A 86 6.07 -7.35 -9.02
N LEU A 87 5.82 -6.02 -9.03
CA LEU A 87 6.00 -5.21 -10.22
C LEU A 87 7.40 -5.45 -10.84
N ASN A 88 7.43 -6.13 -12.00
CA ASN A 88 8.58 -6.53 -12.82
C ASN A 88 9.10 -8.00 -12.76
N SER A 89 8.32 -9.01 -12.35
CA SER A 89 8.76 -10.42 -12.54
C SER A 89 8.60 -10.98 -13.96
N ASP A 90 7.89 -10.29 -14.88
CA ASP A 90 7.60 -10.79 -16.25
C ASP A 90 8.33 -10.03 -17.38
N ILE A 91 9.34 -9.20 -17.04
CA ILE A 91 10.25 -8.64 -18.05
C ILE A 91 11.57 -9.41 -17.92
N THR A 92 11.64 -10.58 -18.53
CA THR A 92 12.89 -11.31 -18.83
C THR A 92 12.81 -11.81 -20.27
#